data_AF-A0A8T4WNE9-F1
#
_entry.id   AF-A0A8T4WNE9-F1
#
_cell.length_a   1.000
_cell.length_b   1.000
_cell.length_c   1.000
_cell.angle_alpha   90.00
_cell.angle_beta   90.00
_cell.angle_gamma   90.00
#
_symmetry.space_group_name_H-M   'P 1'
#
loop_
_entity.id
_entity.type
_entity.pdbx_description
1 polymer ?
#
loop_
_entity_poly.entity_id
_entity_poly.type
_entity_poly.pdbx_seq_one_letter_code
_entity_poly.pdbx_strand_id
1 'polypeptide(L)'
;MEDLENQPKVKRTITYDRPQSSTIFRISWYAIGLKPGAMLNEYSEGEGKLFKGKAMFTVPLDDTKTQVRLWVEEAQRSIELTAWGPDKEMLNDYLDEVVSRLETYIDKYSELSNENRQKVRRALVAKTCWDRVVYEILNKAPLSSIYVQVAHGREMMIKATEGEDIHPLALTTSGWLTKIEELPQDEPPPSDIAENLAKKTVEWKKETHGVIGNYL
;
A
#
# COMPACT_ATOMS: atom_id res chain seq x y z
N MET A 1 20.31 0.55 11.03
CA MET A 1 19.06 0.70 11.82
C MET A 1 19.28 1.51 13.11
N GLU A 2 20.54 1.80 13.49
CA GLU A 2 20.92 2.60 14.68
C GLU A 2 20.63 4.11 14.57
N ASP A 3 20.38 4.68 13.38
CA ASP A 3 20.13 6.13 13.23
C ASP A 3 18.68 6.57 13.51
N LEU A 4 17.71 5.65 13.62
CA LEU A 4 16.30 6.01 13.82
C LEU A 4 15.99 6.40 15.27
N GLU A 5 16.74 5.87 16.24
CA GLU A 5 16.49 6.10 17.66
C GLU A 5 16.91 7.50 18.12
N ASN A 6 17.82 8.15 17.38
CA ASN A 6 18.31 9.49 17.68
C ASN A 6 17.50 10.61 17.00
N GLN A 7 16.54 10.27 16.14
CA GLN A 7 15.70 11.25 15.46
C GLN A 7 14.44 11.58 16.27
N PRO A 8 13.92 12.82 16.16
CA PRO A 8 12.58 13.14 16.63
C PRO A 8 11.55 12.09 16.19
N LYS A 9 10.71 11.70 17.14
CA LYS A 9 9.68 10.68 16.98
C LYS A 9 8.32 11.24 17.36
N VAL A 10 7.34 11.04 16.49
CA VAL A 10 5.93 11.36 16.76
C VAL A 10 5.10 10.08 16.63
N LYS A 11 4.15 9.89 17.55
CA LYS A 11 3.25 8.73 17.55
C LYS A 11 1.80 9.21 17.63
N ARG A 12 0.92 8.53 16.90
CA ARG A 12 -0.55 8.66 16.97
C ARG A 12 -1.16 7.27 17.10
N THR A 13 -2.26 7.19 17.83
CA THR A 13 -3.00 5.94 18.00
C THR A 13 -4.49 6.22 17.83
N ILE A 14 -5.13 5.43 16.97
CA ILE A 14 -6.56 5.51 16.67
C ILE A 14 -7.16 4.16 17.04
N THR A 15 -8.30 4.15 17.70
CA THR A 15 -9.08 2.92 17.97
C THR A 15 -10.21 2.78 16.95
N TYR A 16 -10.57 1.55 16.59
CA TYR A 16 -11.67 1.30 15.65
C TYR A 16 -12.56 0.15 16.14
N ASP A 17 -13.83 0.18 15.78
CA ASP A 17 -14.75 -0.96 16.02
C ASP A 17 -15.12 -1.71 14.75
N ARG A 18 -15.04 -1.03 13.62
CA ARG A 18 -15.34 -1.51 12.28
C ARG A 18 -14.52 -0.70 11.26
N PRO A 19 -14.24 -1.21 10.06
CA PRO A 19 -14.40 -2.60 9.57
C PRO A 19 -13.38 -3.60 10.17
N GLN A 20 -13.23 -4.79 9.55
CA GLN A 20 -12.23 -5.80 9.91
C GLN A 20 -10.80 -5.23 9.92
N SER A 21 -9.94 -5.71 10.82
CA SER A 21 -8.58 -5.20 11.01
C SER A 21 -7.70 -5.24 9.76
N SER A 22 -7.88 -6.23 8.89
CA SER A 22 -7.18 -6.30 7.61
C SER A 22 -7.61 -5.18 6.65
N THR A 23 -8.88 -4.80 6.65
CA THR A 23 -9.37 -3.65 5.88
C THR A 23 -8.86 -2.35 6.47
N ILE A 24 -8.88 -2.20 7.78
CA ILE A 24 -8.29 -1.05 8.47
C ILE A 24 -6.82 -0.88 8.08
N PHE A 25 -6.03 -1.95 8.17
CA PHE A 25 -4.62 -1.94 7.78
C PHE A 25 -4.42 -1.48 6.34
N ARG A 26 -5.28 -1.92 5.42
CA ARG A 26 -5.21 -1.51 4.01
C ARG A 26 -5.62 -0.05 3.78
N ILE A 27 -6.63 0.46 4.50
CA ILE A 27 -7.01 1.87 4.47
C ILE A 27 -5.86 2.73 5.02
N SER A 28 -5.23 2.33 6.14
CA SER A 28 -4.06 3.00 6.71
C SER A 28 -2.86 2.99 5.78
N TRP A 29 -2.58 1.85 5.17
CA TRP A 29 -1.53 1.71 4.16
C TRP A 29 -1.78 2.68 3.00
N TYR A 30 -3.00 2.72 2.50
CA TYR A 30 -3.40 3.63 1.43
C TYR A 30 -3.23 5.10 1.82
N ALA A 31 -3.69 5.51 3.00
CA ALA A 31 -3.58 6.89 3.48
C ALA A 31 -2.13 7.39 3.55
N ILE A 32 -1.19 6.54 3.98
CA ILE A 32 0.25 6.86 3.97
C ILE A 32 0.78 6.88 2.54
N GLY A 33 0.45 5.85 1.76
CA GLY A 33 0.90 5.65 0.39
C GLY A 33 0.33 6.63 -0.65
N LEU A 34 -0.59 7.53 -0.25
CA LEU A 34 -1.07 8.64 -1.07
C LEU A 34 -0.04 9.76 -1.21
N LYS A 35 0.90 9.90 -0.27
CA LYS A 35 1.92 10.94 -0.38
C LYS A 35 2.79 10.65 -1.63
N PRO A 36 2.93 11.61 -2.55
CA PRO A 36 3.79 11.44 -3.72
C PRO A 36 5.22 11.06 -3.31
N GLY A 37 5.77 10.02 -3.95
CA GLY A 37 7.10 9.51 -3.63
C GLY A 37 7.18 8.62 -2.38
N ALA A 38 6.06 8.31 -1.72
CA ALA A 38 6.05 7.31 -0.65
C ALA A 38 6.48 5.94 -1.18
N MET A 39 7.44 5.32 -0.51
CA MET A 39 8.00 4.02 -0.87
C MET A 39 7.90 3.06 0.31
N LEU A 40 7.46 1.83 0.05
CA LEU A 40 7.43 0.77 1.04
C LEU A 40 8.85 0.24 1.28
N ASN A 41 9.25 0.11 2.55
CA ASN A 41 10.56 -0.42 2.96
C ASN A 41 10.47 -1.75 3.71
N GLU A 42 9.34 -2.02 4.36
CA GLU A 42 9.12 -3.24 5.14
C GLU A 42 7.62 -3.48 5.22
N TYR A 43 7.20 -4.75 5.22
CA TYR A 43 5.85 -5.11 5.57
C TYR A 43 5.78 -6.50 6.20
N SER A 44 4.75 -6.73 7.00
CA SER A 44 4.36 -8.06 7.44
C SER A 44 2.87 -8.11 7.72
N GLU A 45 2.27 -9.27 7.45
CA GLU A 45 0.90 -9.59 7.84
C GLU A 45 0.93 -10.95 8.52
N GLY A 46 0.51 -11.00 9.78
CA GLY A 46 0.50 -12.22 10.57
C GLY A 46 -0.60 -13.17 10.09
N GLU A 47 -0.24 -14.44 9.95
CA GLU A 47 -1.13 -15.55 9.61
C GLU A 47 -1.81 -16.18 10.85
N GLY A 48 -1.72 -15.51 12.00
CA GLY A 48 -2.26 -15.99 13.27
C GLY A 48 -3.80 -15.91 13.35
N LYS A 49 -4.36 -16.44 14.46
CA LYS A 49 -5.80 -16.36 14.75
C LYS A 49 -6.34 -14.93 14.87
N LEU A 50 -5.48 -13.99 15.24
CA LEU A 50 -5.77 -12.56 15.30
C LEU A 50 -4.85 -11.85 14.32
N PHE A 51 -5.43 -10.95 13.53
CA PHE A 51 -4.70 -10.18 12.53
C PHE A 51 -3.69 -9.23 13.19
N LYS A 52 -2.46 -9.24 12.65
CA LYS A 52 -1.40 -8.27 12.97
C LYS A 52 -0.77 -7.80 11.67
N GLY A 53 -0.75 -6.50 11.42
CA GLY A 53 -0.17 -5.92 10.21
C GLY A 53 0.88 -4.87 10.55
N LYS A 54 2.03 -4.92 9.88
CA LYS A 54 3.07 -3.89 9.94
C LYS A 54 3.40 -3.41 8.54
N ALA A 55 3.61 -2.12 8.38
CA ALA A 55 4.25 -1.55 7.19
C ALA A 55 5.18 -0.40 7.60
N MET A 56 6.28 -0.25 6.89
CA MET A 56 7.21 0.88 7.03
C MET A 56 7.37 1.56 5.68
N PHE A 57 7.22 2.87 5.65
CA PHE A 57 7.35 3.68 4.45
C PHE A 57 8.46 4.73 4.61
N THR A 58 9.19 4.98 3.53
CA THR A 58 9.95 6.22 3.35
C THR A 58 9.01 7.23 2.70
N VAL A 59 8.82 8.38 3.32
CA VAL A 59 7.95 9.46 2.86
C VAL A 59 8.78 10.73 2.71
N PRO A 60 8.80 11.37 1.52
CA PRO A 60 9.47 12.65 1.35
C PRO A 60 8.62 13.78 1.95
N LEU A 61 9.22 14.52 2.90
CA LEU A 61 8.65 15.73 3.51
C LEU A 61 9.73 16.82 3.43
N ASP A 62 9.46 17.90 2.68
CA ASP A 62 10.34 19.06 2.47
C ASP A 62 11.84 18.69 2.29
N ASP A 63 12.11 17.89 1.26
CA ASP A 63 13.43 17.38 0.88
C ASP A 63 14.11 16.44 1.89
N THR A 64 13.42 16.06 2.97
CA THR A 64 13.89 15.08 3.94
C THR A 64 13.17 13.73 3.79
N LYS A 65 13.92 12.64 3.99
CA LYS A 65 13.36 11.28 4.01
C LYS A 65 12.88 10.96 5.42
N THR A 66 11.57 10.96 5.62
CA THR A 66 10.93 10.58 6.87
C THR A 66 10.57 9.08 6.82
N GLN A 67 10.76 8.37 7.93
CA GLN A 67 10.26 7.00 8.08
C GLN A 67 8.89 7.03 8.76
N VAL A 68 7.93 6.26 8.24
CA VAL A 68 6.57 6.17 8.79
C VAL A 68 6.19 4.71 8.95
N ARG A 69 5.96 4.28 10.19
CA ARG A 69 5.47 2.95 10.54
C ARG A 69 3.98 2.97 10.76
N LEU A 70 3.32 2.01 10.14
CA LEU A 70 1.97 1.57 10.43
C LEU A 70 2.02 0.25 11.18
N TRP A 71 1.28 0.16 12.29
CA TRP A 71 1.04 -1.08 13.02
C TRP A 71 -0.45 -1.21 13.32
N VAL A 72 -1.04 -2.36 13.01
CA VAL A 72 -2.44 -2.68 13.33
C VAL A 72 -2.49 -4.01 14.05
N GLU A 73 -3.13 -4.04 15.21
CA GLU A 73 -3.29 -5.25 16.02
C GLU A 73 -4.76 -5.46 16.37
N GLU A 74 -5.34 -6.57 15.91
CA GLU A 74 -6.76 -6.88 16.10
C GLU A 74 -7.13 -7.05 17.57
N ALA A 75 -6.23 -7.61 18.39
CA ALA A 75 -6.45 -7.80 19.83
C ALA A 75 -6.72 -6.48 20.57
N GLN A 76 -6.13 -5.38 20.09
CA GLN A 76 -6.26 -4.05 20.67
C GLN A 76 -7.24 -3.16 19.88
N ARG A 77 -7.67 -3.62 18.70
CA ARG A 77 -8.43 -2.84 17.71
C ARG A 77 -7.90 -1.42 17.53
N SER A 78 -6.58 -1.32 17.38
CA SER A 78 -5.87 -0.05 17.29
C SER A 78 -5.01 0.03 16.03
N ILE A 79 -4.88 1.25 15.53
CA ILE A 79 -3.94 1.67 14.50
C ILE A 79 -2.89 2.50 15.22
N GLU A 80 -1.64 2.10 15.15
CA GLU A 80 -0.50 2.89 15.61
C GLU A 80 0.27 3.42 14.40
N LEU A 81 0.38 4.74 14.33
CA LEU A 81 1.23 5.44 13.37
C LEU A 81 2.41 6.02 14.12
N THR A 82 3.61 5.78 13.63
CA THR A 82 4.84 6.35 14.19
C THR A 82 5.68 6.93 13.08
N ALA A 83 6.12 8.17 13.22
CA ALA A 83 7.00 8.82 12.25
C ALA A 83 8.32 9.24 12.90
N TRP A 84 9.41 9.12 12.15
CA TRP A 84 10.76 9.52 12.53
C TRP A 84 11.37 10.39 11.43
N GLY A 85 11.95 11.51 11.81
CA GLY A 85 12.55 12.46 10.89
C GLY A 85 13.16 13.65 11.62
N PRO A 86 13.80 14.58 10.90
CA PRO A 86 14.61 15.64 11.48
C PRO A 86 13.78 16.77 12.13
N ASP A 87 12.54 16.99 11.70
CA ASP A 87 11.70 18.09 12.17
C ASP A 87 10.44 17.56 12.86
N LYS A 88 10.31 17.80 14.17
CA LYS A 88 9.18 17.31 14.96
C LYS A 88 7.85 17.99 14.59
N GLU A 89 7.85 19.26 14.22
CA GLU A 89 6.62 19.99 13.90
C GLU A 89 6.03 19.46 12.58
N MET A 90 6.86 19.36 11.55
CA MET A 90 6.51 18.74 10.27
C MET A 90 6.00 17.29 10.43
N LEU A 91 6.59 16.50 11.33
CA LEU A 91 6.11 15.15 11.62
C LEU A 91 4.74 15.14 12.29
N ASN A 92 4.43 16.12 13.15
CA ASN A 92 3.11 16.24 13.76
C ASN A 92 2.07 16.60 12.69
N ASP A 93 2.34 17.65 11.90
CA ASP A 93 1.42 18.09 10.84
C ASP A 93 1.10 16.97 9.86
N TYR A 94 2.13 16.24 9.41
CA TYR A 94 1.95 15.11 8.52
C TYR A 94 1.12 13.99 9.16
N LEU A 95 1.41 13.60 10.41
CA LEU A 95 0.64 12.54 11.07
C LEU A 95 -0.79 12.97 11.38
N ASP A 96 -1.03 14.24 11.72
CA ASP A 96 -2.38 14.77 11.97
C ASP A 96 -3.20 14.81 10.66
N GLU A 97 -2.58 15.17 9.52
CA GLU A 97 -3.19 15.05 8.19
C GLU A 97 -3.55 13.60 7.86
N VAL A 98 -2.63 12.65 8.11
CA VAL A 98 -2.88 11.21 7.88
C VAL A 98 -3.99 10.68 8.78
N VAL A 99 -4.01 11.04 10.07
CA VAL A 99 -5.05 10.66 11.02
C VAL A 99 -6.42 11.18 10.58
N SER A 100 -6.52 12.46 10.23
CA SER A 100 -7.79 13.07 9.78
C SER A 100 -8.34 12.40 8.51
N ARG A 101 -7.47 12.08 7.54
CA ARG A 101 -7.86 11.30 6.36
C ARG A 101 -8.31 9.89 6.74
N LEU A 102 -7.60 9.25 7.67
CA LEU A 102 -7.91 7.89 8.09
C LEU A 102 -9.28 7.78 8.72
N GLU A 103 -9.62 8.69 9.64
CA GLU A 103 -10.94 8.75 10.26
C GLU A 103 -12.02 8.93 9.19
N THR A 104 -11.81 9.88 8.27
CA THR A 104 -12.72 10.12 7.14
C THR A 104 -12.91 8.87 6.26
N TYR A 105 -11.83 8.18 5.90
CA TYR A 105 -11.89 6.98 5.06
C TYR A 105 -12.55 5.80 5.78
N ILE A 106 -12.30 5.62 7.08
CA ILE A 106 -12.93 4.57 7.88
C ILE A 106 -14.45 4.80 7.97
N ASP A 107 -14.86 6.06 8.18
CA ASP A 107 -16.27 6.43 8.25
C ASP A 107 -16.96 6.23 6.90
N LYS A 108 -16.40 6.79 5.82
CA LYS A 108 -16.92 6.58 4.45
C LYS A 108 -17.05 5.10 4.12
N TYR A 109 -16.00 4.30 4.37
CA TYR A 109 -16.04 2.85 4.14
C TYR A 109 -17.16 2.17 4.93
N SER A 110 -17.38 2.60 6.17
CA SER A 110 -18.42 2.08 7.05
C SER A 110 -19.83 2.48 6.62
N GLU A 111 -19.99 3.50 5.78
CA GLU A 111 -21.29 3.93 5.22
C GLU A 111 -21.59 3.29 3.86
N LEU A 112 -20.58 2.76 3.16
CA LEU A 112 -20.76 2.09 1.88
C LEU A 112 -21.71 0.89 1.96
N SER A 113 -22.45 0.66 0.87
CA SER A 113 -23.17 -0.59 0.64
C SER A 113 -22.21 -1.79 0.64
N ASN A 114 -22.72 -2.99 0.92
CA ASN A 114 -21.90 -4.20 0.92
C ASN A 114 -21.17 -4.42 -0.41
N GLU A 115 -21.84 -4.13 -1.53
CA GLU A 115 -21.26 -4.21 -2.87
C GLU A 115 -20.07 -3.25 -3.02
N ASN A 116 -20.27 -1.97 -2.70
CA ASN A 116 -19.20 -0.96 -2.80
C ASN A 116 -18.04 -1.24 -1.83
N ARG A 117 -18.33 -1.76 -0.63
CA ARG A 117 -17.28 -2.20 0.32
C ARG A 117 -16.40 -3.30 -0.27
N GLN A 118 -16.97 -4.24 -1.03
CA GLN A 118 -16.21 -5.30 -1.69
C GLN A 118 -15.35 -4.73 -2.82
N LYS A 119 -15.89 -3.81 -3.63
CA LYS A 119 -15.16 -3.12 -4.70
C LYS A 119 -13.94 -2.38 -4.13
N VAL A 120 -14.14 -1.55 -3.12
CA VAL A 120 -13.05 -0.80 -2.45
C VAL A 120 -12.04 -1.72 -1.79
N ARG A 121 -12.49 -2.78 -1.10
CA ARG A 121 -11.58 -3.74 -0.46
C ARG A 121 -10.65 -4.39 -1.48
N ARG A 122 -11.18 -4.77 -2.64
CA ARG A 122 -10.37 -5.35 -3.73
C ARG A 122 -9.39 -4.34 -4.30
N ALA A 123 -9.82 -3.11 -4.57
CA ALA A 123 -8.94 -2.05 -5.07
C ALA A 123 -7.81 -1.71 -4.07
N LEU A 124 -8.12 -1.68 -2.76
CA LEU A 124 -7.12 -1.50 -1.70
C LEU A 124 -6.08 -2.63 -1.68
N VAL A 125 -6.49 -3.89 -1.90
CA VAL A 125 -5.55 -5.02 -2.02
C VAL A 125 -4.66 -4.83 -3.26
N ALA A 126 -5.25 -4.49 -4.41
CA ALA A 126 -4.48 -4.22 -5.62
C ALA A 126 -3.43 -3.13 -5.40
N LYS A 127 -3.80 -2.03 -4.73
CA LYS A 127 -2.87 -0.96 -4.38
C LYS A 127 -1.67 -1.47 -3.57
N THR A 128 -1.89 -2.35 -2.61
CA THR A 128 -0.79 -2.96 -1.84
C THR A 128 0.08 -3.89 -2.67
N CYS A 129 -0.48 -4.63 -3.63
CA CYS A 129 0.31 -5.41 -4.58
C CYS A 129 1.22 -4.51 -5.41
N TRP A 130 0.73 -3.36 -5.87
CA TRP A 130 1.57 -2.40 -6.61
C TRP A 130 2.68 -1.78 -5.75
N ASP A 131 2.41 -1.51 -4.47
CA ASP A 131 3.46 -1.08 -3.55
C ASP A 131 4.51 -2.19 -3.33
N ARG A 132 4.07 -3.46 -3.27
CA ARG A 132 4.94 -4.62 -3.17
C ARG A 132 5.77 -4.86 -4.42
N VAL A 133 5.22 -4.73 -5.63
CA VAL A 133 6.01 -4.87 -6.87
C VAL A 133 7.23 -3.96 -6.85
N VAL A 134 7.05 -2.68 -6.48
CA VAL A 134 8.18 -1.73 -6.36
C VAL A 134 9.16 -2.18 -5.27
N TYR A 135 8.65 -2.61 -4.11
CA TYR A 135 9.48 -3.12 -3.02
C TYR A 135 10.31 -4.35 -3.45
N GLU A 136 9.69 -5.36 -4.06
CA GLU A 136 10.34 -6.58 -4.53
C GLU A 136 11.42 -6.26 -5.59
N ILE A 137 11.14 -5.34 -6.51
CA ILE A 137 12.13 -4.85 -7.48
C ILE A 137 13.34 -4.21 -6.78
N LEU A 138 13.11 -3.29 -5.84
CA LEU A 138 14.19 -2.59 -5.13
C LEU A 138 15.03 -3.53 -4.27
N ASN A 139 14.43 -4.61 -3.75
CA ASN A 139 15.10 -5.62 -2.94
C ASN A 139 15.68 -6.78 -3.77
N LYS A 140 15.64 -6.68 -5.12
CA LYS A 140 16.13 -7.72 -6.04
C LYS A 140 15.52 -9.09 -5.75
N ALA A 141 14.22 -9.13 -5.47
CA ALA A 141 13.51 -10.39 -5.28
C ALA A 141 13.37 -11.16 -6.60
N PRO A 142 13.15 -12.49 -6.53
CA PRO A 142 12.89 -13.30 -7.72
C PRO A 142 11.69 -12.81 -8.52
N LEU A 143 11.74 -13.00 -9.84
CA LEU A 143 10.65 -12.68 -10.75
C LEU A 143 9.34 -13.38 -10.39
N SER A 144 9.38 -14.58 -9.82
CA SER A 144 8.20 -15.29 -9.31
C SER A 144 7.45 -14.49 -8.22
N SER A 145 8.16 -13.84 -7.29
CA SER A 145 7.56 -12.97 -6.28
C SER A 145 6.86 -11.77 -6.92
N ILE A 146 7.49 -11.16 -7.92
CA ILE A 146 6.93 -10.04 -8.67
C ILE A 146 5.70 -10.48 -9.46
N TYR A 147 5.78 -11.63 -10.15
CA TYR A 147 4.68 -12.23 -10.90
C TYR A 147 3.43 -12.39 -10.03
N VAL A 148 3.59 -12.97 -8.83
CA VAL A 148 2.48 -13.19 -7.89
C VAL A 148 1.80 -11.86 -7.53
N GLN A 149 2.57 -10.80 -7.26
CA GLN A 149 1.99 -9.49 -6.97
C GLN A 149 1.27 -8.89 -8.18
N VAL A 150 1.85 -8.99 -9.38
CA VAL A 150 1.22 -8.47 -10.60
C VAL A 150 -0.08 -9.22 -10.92
N ALA A 151 -0.06 -10.56 -10.85
CA ALA A 151 -1.20 -11.40 -11.12
C ALA A 151 -2.33 -11.17 -10.11
N HIS A 152 -1.99 -11.12 -8.81
CA HIS A 152 -2.99 -10.87 -7.77
C HIS A 152 -3.56 -9.46 -7.83
N GLY A 153 -2.72 -8.44 -8.05
CA GLY A 153 -3.16 -7.06 -8.22
C GLY A 153 -4.11 -6.90 -9.40
N ARG A 154 -3.80 -7.53 -10.54
CA ARG A 154 -4.67 -7.56 -11.73
C ARG A 154 -6.03 -8.19 -11.42
N GLU A 155 -6.04 -9.37 -10.81
CA GLU A 155 -7.26 -10.09 -10.45
C GLU A 155 -8.14 -9.26 -9.51
N MET A 156 -7.53 -8.59 -8.52
CA MET A 156 -8.25 -7.71 -7.60
C MET A 156 -8.84 -6.50 -8.32
N MET A 157 -8.13 -5.88 -9.27
CA MET A 157 -8.67 -4.76 -10.05
C MET A 157 -9.84 -5.19 -10.95
N ILE A 158 -9.73 -6.31 -11.66
CA ILE A 158 -10.82 -6.84 -12.49
C ILE A 158 -12.07 -7.07 -11.63
N LYS A 159 -11.90 -7.68 -10.45
CA LYS A 159 -13.01 -7.88 -9.51
C LYS A 159 -13.53 -6.59 -8.89
N ALA A 160 -12.70 -5.55 -8.76
CA ALA A 160 -13.12 -4.26 -8.20
C ALA A 160 -13.98 -3.46 -9.19
N THR A 161 -13.72 -3.60 -10.49
CA THR A 161 -14.47 -2.94 -11.56
C THR A 161 -15.57 -3.83 -12.17
N GLU A 162 -15.79 -5.04 -11.62
CA GLU A 162 -16.75 -6.03 -12.12
C GLU A 162 -16.56 -6.41 -13.60
N GLY A 163 -15.37 -6.17 -14.15
CA GLY A 163 -15.11 -6.32 -15.57
C GLY A 163 -15.85 -5.32 -16.46
N GLU A 164 -16.49 -4.30 -15.88
CA GLU A 164 -16.99 -3.14 -16.64
C GLU A 164 -15.77 -2.40 -17.20
N ASP A 165 -15.74 -2.31 -18.52
CA ASP A 165 -14.63 -1.89 -19.37
C ASP A 165 -13.35 -2.73 -19.27
N ILE A 166 -12.78 -3.06 -20.43
CA ILE A 166 -11.42 -3.62 -20.49
C ILE A 166 -10.47 -2.52 -20.00
N HIS A 167 -10.23 -2.47 -18.70
CA HIS A 167 -9.44 -1.43 -18.06
C HIS A 167 -8.01 -1.46 -18.64
N PRO A 168 -7.42 -0.33 -19.05
CA PRO A 168 -6.03 -0.27 -19.53
C PRO A 168 -5.04 -0.97 -18.59
N LEU A 169 -5.22 -0.85 -17.27
CA LEU A 169 -4.55 -1.65 -16.24
C LEU A 169 -4.59 -3.16 -16.53
N ALA A 170 -5.76 -3.75 -16.79
CA ALA A 170 -5.91 -5.19 -17.00
C ALA A 170 -5.16 -5.69 -18.25
N LEU A 171 -5.17 -4.90 -19.34
CA LEU A 171 -4.42 -5.23 -20.56
C LEU A 171 -2.92 -5.12 -20.32
N THR A 172 -2.49 -4.00 -19.73
CA THR A 172 -1.06 -3.73 -19.54
C THR A 172 -0.43 -4.69 -18.53
N THR A 173 -1.13 -5.03 -17.44
CA THR A 173 -0.70 -6.09 -16.52
C THR A 173 -0.62 -7.46 -17.21
N SER A 174 -1.56 -7.79 -18.11
CA SER A 174 -1.49 -9.05 -18.87
C SER A 174 -0.23 -9.12 -19.74
N GLY A 175 0.09 -8.06 -20.48
CA GLY A 175 1.32 -8.01 -21.28
C GLY A 175 2.59 -8.12 -20.44
N TRP A 176 2.59 -7.53 -19.24
CA TRP A 176 3.71 -7.67 -18.31
C TRP A 176 3.84 -9.07 -17.71
N LEU A 177 2.73 -9.76 -17.43
CA LEU A 177 2.76 -11.15 -16.98
C LEU A 177 3.38 -12.07 -18.03
N THR A 178 2.97 -11.95 -19.30
CA THR A 178 3.59 -12.70 -20.40
C THR A 178 5.08 -12.42 -20.50
N LYS A 179 5.49 -11.14 -20.39
CA LYS A 179 6.91 -10.77 -20.43
C LYS A 179 7.71 -11.36 -19.25
N ILE A 180 7.09 -11.46 -18.06
CA ILE A 180 7.72 -12.07 -16.89
C ILE A 180 7.85 -13.59 -17.08
N GLU A 181 6.85 -14.27 -17.65
CA GLU A 181 6.84 -15.71 -17.90
C GLU A 181 7.94 -16.18 -18.85
N GLU A 182 8.39 -15.30 -19.76
CA GLU A 182 9.49 -15.56 -20.70
C GLU A 182 10.88 -15.51 -20.04
N LEU A 183 10.98 -15.07 -18.78
CA LEU A 183 12.23 -14.86 -18.06
C LEU A 183 12.44 -15.92 -16.95
N PRO A 184 13.70 -16.13 -16.49
CA PRO A 184 13.99 -17.05 -15.39
C PRO A 184 13.31 -16.62 -14.08
N GLN A 185 12.41 -17.45 -13.55
CA GLN A 185 11.53 -17.09 -12.43
C GLN A 185 12.24 -16.96 -11.07
N ASP A 186 13.38 -17.64 -10.91
CA ASP A 186 14.15 -17.66 -9.67
C ASP A 186 15.20 -16.55 -9.60
N GLU A 187 15.34 -15.76 -10.67
CA GLU A 187 16.28 -14.66 -10.76
C GLU A 187 15.57 -13.30 -10.61
N PRO A 188 16.27 -12.25 -10.14
CA PRO A 188 15.75 -10.90 -10.18
C PRO A 188 15.52 -10.43 -11.63
N PRO A 189 14.57 -9.50 -11.87
CA PRO A 189 14.36 -8.94 -13.19
C PRO A 189 15.63 -8.27 -13.72
N PRO A 190 15.94 -8.40 -15.02
CA PRO A 190 16.97 -7.58 -15.65
C PRO A 190 16.70 -6.08 -15.44
N SER A 191 17.74 -5.25 -15.37
CA SER A 191 17.61 -3.84 -14.97
C SER A 191 16.64 -3.02 -15.83
N ASP A 192 16.61 -3.26 -17.14
CA ASP A 192 15.70 -2.59 -18.08
C ASP A 192 14.24 -3.04 -17.87
N ILE A 193 14.03 -4.32 -17.54
CA ILE A 193 12.73 -4.88 -17.18
C ILE A 193 12.26 -4.28 -15.86
N ALA A 194 13.13 -4.27 -14.86
CA ALA A 194 12.88 -3.72 -13.54
C ALA A 194 12.46 -2.23 -13.59
N GLU A 195 13.20 -1.40 -14.33
CA GLU A 195 12.91 0.03 -14.45
C GLU A 195 11.56 0.28 -15.14
N ASN A 196 11.32 -0.41 -16.26
CA ASN A 196 10.08 -0.25 -17.02
C ASN A 196 8.86 -0.77 -16.24
N LEU A 197 9.01 -1.88 -15.50
CA LEU A 197 7.95 -2.42 -14.65
C LEU A 197 7.67 -1.49 -13.46
N ALA A 198 8.70 -0.93 -12.84
CA ALA A 198 8.54 0.04 -11.76
C ALA A 198 7.79 1.30 -12.24
N LYS A 199 8.14 1.85 -13.40
CA LYS A 199 7.41 2.96 -14.04
C LYS A 199 5.95 2.59 -14.29
N LYS A 200 5.70 1.42 -14.88
CA LYS A 200 4.33 0.99 -15.16
C LYS A 200 3.51 0.78 -13.89
N THR A 201 4.15 0.31 -12.83
CA THR A 201 3.51 0.14 -11.53
C THR A 201 3.04 1.47 -10.94
N VAL A 202 3.75 2.58 -11.17
CA VAL A 202 3.29 3.92 -10.77
C VAL A 202 1.99 4.30 -11.50
N GLU A 203 1.87 3.98 -12.79
CA GLU A 203 0.64 4.20 -13.54
C GLU A 203 -0.52 3.36 -12.99
N TRP A 204 -0.29 2.07 -12.70
CA TRP A 204 -1.29 1.20 -12.09
C TRP A 204 -1.74 1.68 -10.70
N LYS A 205 -0.81 2.23 -9.89
CA LYS A 205 -1.16 2.87 -8.61
C LYS A 205 -2.10 4.05 -8.82
N LYS A 206 -1.85 4.90 -9.83
CA LYS A 206 -2.69 6.06 -10.15
C LYS A 206 -4.08 5.65 -10.64
N GLU A 207 -4.16 4.66 -11.53
CA GLU A 207 -5.43 4.10 -11.99
C GLU A 207 -6.23 3.50 -10.82
N THR A 208 -5.57 2.70 -9.97
CA THR A 208 -6.19 2.10 -8.77
C THR A 208 -6.66 3.17 -7.78
N HIS A 209 -5.91 4.26 -7.62
CA HIS A 209 -6.32 5.41 -6.79
C HIS A 209 -7.63 6.03 -7.29
N GLY A 210 -7.82 6.16 -8.62
CA GLY A 210 -9.07 6.65 -9.19
C GLY A 210 -10.28 5.79 -8.79
N VAL A 211 -10.12 4.46 -8.78
CA VAL A 211 -11.18 3.54 -8.32
C VAL A 211 -11.47 3.69 -6.84
N ILE A 212 -10.44 3.79 -5.99
CA ILE A 212 -10.62 3.95 -4.54
C ILE A 212 -11.25 5.31 -4.20
N GLY A 213 -10.80 6.39 -4.86
CA GLY A 213 -11.25 7.76 -4.62
C GLY A 213 -12.71 8.03 -4.96
N ASN A 214 -13.34 7.17 -5.77
CA ASN A 214 -14.79 7.23 -6.00
C ASN A 214 -15.61 6.89 -4.75
N TYR A 215 -14.97 6.31 -3.72
CA TYR A 215 -15.64 5.84 -2.51
C TYR A 215 -15.05 6.39 -1.21
N LEU A 216 -13.74 6.67 -1.16
CA LEU A 216 -13.01 7.18 0.01
C LEU A 216 -12.46 8.58 -0.26
#